data_AF-A0A553R1F5-F1
#
_entry.id   AF-A0A553R1F5-F1
#
_cell.length_a   1.000
_cell.length_b   1.000
_cell.length_c   1.000
_cell.angle_alpha   90.00
_cell.angle_beta   90.00
_cell.angle_gamma   90.00
#
_symmetry.space_group_name_H-M   'P 1'
#
loop_
_entity.id
_entity.type
_entity.pdbx_description
1 polymer ?
#
loop_
_entity_poly.entity_id
_entity_poly.type
_entity_poly.pdbx_seq_one_letter_code
_entity_poly.pdbx_strand_id
1 'polypeptide(L)'
;MSRLRSSSLEIMEKGTEFLREQLHAAQKELKLKDEECVRLSQIRNQLEQELEELTASLFEEAHKMVREANVKQAVAEKQLNEAQGKMDVLQVEVSALKTLVLTSTPSSPNRQLHPQLLSPGSSRARPGGHIRNKSASGIIQIQTEPVTNSTREDREMDSVLFAEFLSWKESPALDRSSAFISRVYREDIGPCLSFTSAELSRAVQTSVENNSLTIEPIAISTCALSGLSRPCRHRIKLGDKENYYYISPSSRARITAVCNFFTYIRYIQQGLVRQDAEQMFWEMMRLRREMSLAKLGYFHTELN
;
A
#
# COMPACT_ATOMS: atom_id res chain seq x y z
N MET A 1 -64.63 -21.25 61.43
CA MET A 1 -64.91 -20.65 60.10
C MET A 1 -64.49 -19.17 60.01
N SER A 2 -64.75 -18.33 61.02
CA SER A 2 -64.46 -16.88 61.00
C SER A 2 -62.97 -16.51 61.05
N ARG A 3 -62.16 -17.15 61.91
CA ARG A 3 -60.71 -16.86 62.04
C ARG A 3 -59.88 -17.17 60.79
N LEU A 4 -60.24 -18.23 60.04
CA LEU A 4 -59.56 -18.61 58.80
C LEU A 4 -59.82 -17.62 57.66
N ARG A 5 -61.02 -17.00 57.63
CA ARG A 5 -61.35 -15.94 56.67
C ARG A 5 -60.59 -14.64 56.97
N SER A 6 -60.42 -14.25 58.24
CA SER A 6 -59.56 -13.10 58.61
C SER A 6 -58.10 -13.31 58.20
N SER A 7 -57.54 -14.49 58.49
CA SER A 7 -56.14 -14.78 58.14
C SER A 7 -55.88 -14.78 56.63
N SER A 8 -56.85 -15.26 55.82
CA SER A 8 -56.74 -15.20 54.36
C SER A 8 -56.84 -13.78 53.79
N LEU A 9 -57.63 -12.90 54.42
CA LEU A 9 -57.74 -11.50 54.01
C LEU A 9 -56.47 -10.72 54.34
N GLU A 10 -55.89 -10.93 55.52
CA GLU A 10 -54.63 -10.30 55.94
C GLU A 10 -53.43 -10.70 55.05
N ILE A 11 -53.37 -11.95 54.59
CA ILE A 11 -52.33 -12.40 53.66
C ILE A 11 -52.50 -11.75 52.29
N MET A 12 -53.74 -11.62 51.82
CA MET A 12 -54.04 -10.97 50.55
C MET A 12 -53.72 -9.48 50.59
N GLU A 13 -54.07 -8.81 51.69
CA GLU A 13 -53.78 -7.39 51.93
C GLU A 13 -52.26 -7.13 51.95
N LYS A 14 -51.49 -7.93 52.71
CA LYS A 14 -50.01 -7.85 52.73
C LYS A 14 -49.40 -8.16 51.36
N GLY A 15 -49.93 -9.14 50.63
CA GLY A 15 -49.48 -9.45 49.27
C GLY A 15 -49.73 -8.30 48.30
N THR A 16 -50.89 -7.64 48.39
CA THR A 16 -51.20 -6.47 47.56
C THR A 16 -50.35 -5.25 47.91
N GLU A 17 -50.02 -5.06 49.18
CA GLU A 17 -49.13 -3.99 49.63
C GLU A 17 -47.71 -4.19 49.10
N PHE A 18 -47.18 -5.42 49.21
CA PHE A 18 -45.88 -5.78 48.65
C PHE A 18 -45.80 -5.60 47.13
N LEU A 19 -46.83 -6.04 46.40
CA LEU A 19 -46.93 -5.82 44.95
C LEU A 19 -46.96 -4.33 44.59
N ARG A 20 -47.64 -3.50 45.39
CA ARG A 20 -47.70 -2.05 45.20
C ARG A 20 -46.33 -1.38 45.42
N GLU A 21 -45.60 -1.80 46.45
CA GLU A 21 -44.24 -1.32 46.72
C GLU A 21 -43.27 -1.70 45.59
N GLN A 22 -43.32 -2.95 45.13
CA GLN A 22 -42.50 -3.40 44.01
C GLN A 22 -42.82 -2.67 42.70
N LEU A 23 -44.11 -2.44 42.42
CA LEU A 23 -44.53 -1.67 41.27
C LEU A 23 -43.99 -0.23 41.33
N HIS A 24 -44.06 0.40 42.51
CA HIS A 24 -43.53 1.75 42.71
C HIS A 24 -42.01 1.81 42.57
N ALA A 25 -41.29 0.83 43.10
CA ALA A 25 -39.83 0.72 42.93
C ALA A 25 -39.45 0.58 41.45
N ALA A 26 -40.13 -0.30 40.71
CA ALA A 26 -39.91 -0.50 39.28
C ALA A 26 -40.22 0.77 38.47
N GLN A 27 -41.29 1.50 38.80
CA GLN A 27 -41.63 2.77 38.15
C GLN A 27 -40.55 3.84 38.38
N LYS A 28 -39.98 3.92 39.59
CA LYS A 28 -38.90 4.86 39.90
C LYS A 28 -37.63 4.52 39.14
N GLU A 29 -37.27 3.24 39.06
CA GLU A 29 -36.11 2.79 38.28
C GLU A 29 -36.31 3.08 36.78
N LEU A 30 -37.49 2.80 36.24
CA LEU A 30 -37.82 3.09 34.85
C LEU A 30 -37.67 4.58 34.54
N LYS A 31 -38.18 5.45 35.41
CA LYS A 31 -38.06 6.91 35.23
C LYS A 31 -36.59 7.37 35.19
N LEU A 32 -35.74 6.84 36.06
CA LEU A 32 -34.31 7.15 36.05
C LEU A 32 -33.63 6.66 34.77
N LYS A 33 -34.02 5.49 34.26
CA LYS A 33 -33.54 4.97 32.98
C LYS A 33 -34.01 5.83 31.80
N ASP A 34 -35.26 6.31 31.82
CA ASP A 34 -35.79 7.22 30.79
C ASP A 34 -35.02 8.54 30.75
N GLU A 35 -34.73 9.13 31.90
CA GLU A 35 -33.91 10.36 32.01
C GLU A 35 -32.50 10.14 31.44
N GLU A 36 -31.87 9.00 31.74
CA GLU A 36 -30.57 8.64 31.19
C GLU A 36 -30.61 8.39 29.67
N CYS A 37 -31.67 7.74 29.17
CA CYS A 37 -31.89 7.55 27.74
C CYS A 37 -32.02 8.89 27.00
N VAL A 38 -32.74 9.86 27.58
CA VAL A 38 -32.84 11.22 27.02
C VAL A 38 -31.47 11.89 26.98
N ARG A 39 -30.69 11.81 28.06
CA ARG A 39 -29.34 12.37 28.13
C ARG A 39 -28.42 11.75 27.08
N LEU A 40 -28.43 10.42 26.94
CA LEU A 40 -27.63 9.72 25.92
C LEU A 40 -28.08 10.07 24.49
N SER A 41 -29.38 10.23 24.26
CA SER A 41 -29.92 10.66 22.97
C SER A 41 -29.43 12.06 22.58
N GLN A 42 -29.37 13.00 23.53
CA GLN A 42 -28.83 14.34 23.30
C GLN A 42 -27.34 14.31 22.92
N ILE A 43 -26.54 13.52 23.63
CA ILE A 43 -25.11 13.37 23.32
C ILE A 43 -24.92 12.74 21.95
N ARG A 44 -25.69 11.71 21.61
CA ARG A 44 -25.65 11.09 20.28
C ARG A 44 -25.92 12.14 19.20
N ASN A 45 -26.98 12.93 19.33
CA ASN A 45 -27.34 13.94 18.34
C ASN A 45 -26.25 15.03 18.19
N GLN A 46 -25.59 15.43 19.30
CA GLN A 46 -24.46 16.37 19.25
C GLN A 46 -23.28 15.78 18.49
N LEU A 47 -22.92 14.53 18.78
CA LEU A 47 -21.83 13.84 18.08
C LEU A 47 -22.15 13.61 16.60
N GLU A 48 -23.41 13.31 16.27
CA GLU A 48 -23.87 13.19 14.88
C GLU A 48 -23.70 14.52 14.13
N GLN A 49 -24.04 15.65 14.76
CA GLN A 49 -23.85 16.97 14.17
C GLN A 49 -22.37 17.32 13.97
N GLU A 50 -21.53 17.11 15.00
CA GLU A 50 -20.08 17.36 14.89
C GLU A 50 -19.45 16.50 13.78
N LEU A 51 -19.92 15.25 13.63
CA LEU A 51 -19.46 14.35 12.59
C LEU A 51 -19.90 14.81 11.20
N GLU A 52 -21.13 15.32 11.05
CA GLU A 52 -21.61 15.90 9.79
C GLU A 52 -20.79 17.14 9.39
N GLU A 53 -20.55 18.05 10.34
CA GLU A 53 -19.76 19.27 10.11
C GLU A 53 -18.31 18.93 9.71
N LEU A 54 -17.66 18.00 10.43
CA LEU A 54 -16.32 17.54 10.09
C LEU A 54 -16.29 16.87 8.72
N THR A 55 -17.28 16.05 8.40
CA THR A 55 -17.38 15.37 7.11
C THR A 55 -17.51 16.38 5.97
N ALA A 56 -18.35 17.41 6.12
CA ALA A 56 -18.49 18.49 5.14
C ALA A 56 -17.16 19.23 4.94
N SER A 57 -16.46 19.60 6.02
CA SER A 57 -15.17 20.28 5.95
C SER A 57 -14.09 19.45 5.24
N LEU A 58 -14.04 18.14 5.50
CA LEU A 58 -13.11 17.23 4.83
C LEU A 58 -13.39 17.11 3.33
N PHE A 59 -14.65 17.06 2.91
CA PHE A 59 -15.01 17.06 1.49
C PHE A 59 -14.62 18.36 0.79
N GLU A 60 -14.84 19.50 1.43
CA GLU A 60 -14.43 20.80 0.89
C GLU A 60 -12.91 20.89 0.71
N GLU A 61 -12.14 20.46 1.70
CA GLU A 61 -10.67 20.50 1.62
C GLU A 61 -10.14 19.50 0.57
N ALA A 62 -10.72 18.30 0.47
CA ALA A 62 -10.39 17.35 -0.59
C ALA A 62 -10.67 17.94 -1.99
N HIS A 63 -11.83 18.57 -2.19
CA HIS A 63 -12.16 19.24 -3.45
C HIS A 63 -11.22 20.41 -3.76
N LYS A 64 -10.79 21.17 -2.75
CA LYS A 64 -9.80 22.23 -2.89
C LYS A 64 -8.45 21.67 -3.33
N MET A 65 -7.93 20.63 -2.66
CA MET A 65 -6.66 19.99 -3.02
C MET A 65 -6.67 19.46 -4.47
N VAL A 66 -7.76 18.82 -4.89
CA VAL A 66 -7.91 18.34 -6.28
C VAL A 66 -7.93 19.49 -7.28
N ARG A 67 -8.64 20.58 -7.00
CA ARG A 67 -8.65 21.77 -7.87
C ARG A 67 -7.26 22.39 -7.99
N GLU A 68 -6.54 22.52 -6.88
CA GLU A 68 -5.18 23.05 -6.89
C GLU A 68 -4.22 22.17 -7.70
N ALA A 69 -4.34 20.84 -7.57
CA ALA A 69 -3.55 19.90 -8.36
C ALA A 69 -3.86 20.03 -9.85
N ASN A 70 -5.13 20.09 -10.23
CA ASN A 70 -5.55 20.25 -11.63
C ASN A 70 -5.06 21.57 -12.24
N VAL A 71 -5.11 22.67 -11.48
CA VAL A 71 -4.58 23.97 -11.93
C VAL A 71 -3.07 23.89 -12.14
N LYS A 72 -2.34 23.30 -11.19
CA LYS A 72 -0.88 23.13 -11.32
C LYS A 72 -0.52 22.24 -12.52
N GLN A 73 -1.28 21.16 -12.74
CA GLN A 73 -1.12 20.30 -13.91
C GLN A 73 -1.35 21.06 -15.22
N ALA A 74 -2.45 21.80 -15.33
CA ALA A 74 -2.75 22.57 -16.53
C ALA A 74 -1.66 23.62 -16.87
N VAL A 75 -1.09 24.26 -15.83
CA VAL A 75 0.04 25.20 -16.02
C VAL A 75 1.29 24.47 -16.52
N ALA A 76 1.63 23.32 -15.93
CA ALA A 76 2.79 22.54 -16.33
C ALA A 76 2.64 21.98 -17.76
N GLU A 77 1.47 21.47 -18.12
CA GLU A 77 1.16 20.98 -19.48
C GLU A 77 1.27 22.10 -20.51
N LYS A 78 0.77 23.30 -20.19
CA LYS A 78 0.92 24.47 -21.07
C LYS A 78 2.40 24.81 -21.29
N GLN A 79 3.20 24.85 -20.23
CA GLN A 79 4.64 25.12 -20.33
C GLN A 79 5.38 24.06 -21.14
N LEU A 80 5.00 22.78 -20.98
CA LEU A 80 5.55 21.68 -21.76
C LEU A 80 5.27 21.87 -23.25
N ASN A 81 4.04 22.19 -23.62
CA ASN A 81 3.64 22.42 -25.00
C ASN A 81 4.38 23.62 -25.62
N GLU A 82 4.57 24.70 -24.87
CA GLU A 82 5.38 25.85 -25.30
C GLU A 82 6.86 25.47 -25.52
N ALA A 83 7.43 24.64 -24.64
CA ALA A 83 8.80 24.16 -24.77
C ALA A 83 8.98 23.20 -25.96
N GLN A 84 8.04 22.29 -26.17
CA GLN A 84 8.00 21.39 -27.32
C GLN A 84 7.95 22.17 -28.63
N GLY A 85 7.10 23.19 -28.73
CA GLY A 85 7.06 24.06 -29.91
C GLY A 85 8.39 24.78 -30.19
N LYS A 86 9.12 25.19 -29.14
CA LYS A 86 10.49 25.75 -29.30
C LYS A 86 11.48 24.70 -29.80
N MET A 87 11.41 23.47 -29.29
CA MET A 87 12.24 22.37 -29.77
C MET A 87 11.99 22.06 -31.25
N ASP A 88 10.74 22.03 -31.69
CA ASP A 88 10.39 21.77 -33.09
C ASP A 88 10.99 22.83 -34.03
N VAL A 89 10.88 24.12 -33.65
CA VAL A 89 11.49 25.22 -34.42
C VAL A 89 13.01 25.05 -34.49
N LEU A 90 13.67 24.81 -33.35
CA LEU A 90 15.12 24.61 -33.30
C LEU A 90 15.56 23.38 -34.11
N GLN A 91 14.79 22.30 -34.09
CA GLN A 91 15.07 21.09 -34.86
C GLN A 91 15.00 21.36 -36.36
N VAL A 92 14.02 22.14 -36.81
CA VAL A 92 13.90 22.59 -38.21
C VAL A 92 15.10 23.47 -38.61
N GLU A 93 15.49 24.43 -37.77
CA GLU A 93 16.65 25.30 -38.02
C GLU A 93 17.96 24.50 -38.12
N VAL A 94 18.22 23.58 -37.18
CA VAL A 94 19.40 22.71 -37.20
C VAL A 94 19.41 21.83 -38.44
N SER A 95 18.26 21.30 -38.86
CA SER A 95 18.13 20.51 -40.09
C SER A 95 18.45 21.33 -41.35
N ALA A 96 17.94 22.56 -41.41
CA ALA A 96 18.23 23.49 -42.51
C ALA A 96 19.72 23.86 -42.55
N LEU A 97 20.33 24.18 -41.40
CA LEU A 97 21.76 24.49 -41.30
C LEU A 97 22.64 23.31 -41.71
N LYS A 98 22.31 22.08 -41.27
CA LYS A 98 23.02 20.86 -41.71
C LYS A 98 22.97 20.70 -43.22
N THR A 99 21.80 20.93 -43.82
CA THR A 99 21.63 20.87 -45.28
C THR A 99 22.51 21.89 -45.99
N LEU A 100 22.55 23.14 -45.50
CA LEU A 100 23.37 24.21 -46.06
C LEU A 100 24.87 23.90 -45.97
N VAL A 101 25.34 23.37 -44.84
CA VAL A 101 26.74 22.95 -44.68
C VAL A 101 27.08 21.83 -45.67
N LEU A 102 26.23 20.83 -45.79
CA LEU A 102 26.44 19.71 -46.73
C LEU A 102 26.47 20.16 -48.19
N THR A 103 25.70 21.18 -48.58
CA THR A 103 25.73 21.72 -49.95
C THR A 103 26.89 22.68 -50.19
N SER A 104 27.42 23.33 -49.14
CA SER A 104 28.50 24.32 -49.24
C SER A 104 29.90 23.71 -49.22
N THR A 105 30.06 22.47 -48.74
CA THR A 105 31.32 21.71 -48.86
C THR A 105 31.10 20.49 -49.76
N PRO A 106 31.48 20.53 -51.06
CA PRO A 106 31.45 19.32 -51.87
C PRO A 106 32.46 18.32 -51.29
N SER A 107 32.02 17.09 -51.12
CA SER A 107 32.76 15.95 -50.56
C SER A 107 34.00 15.60 -51.38
N SER A 108 35.10 16.34 -51.22
CA SER A 108 36.48 15.88 -51.51
C SER A 108 37.48 16.82 -50.81
N PRO A 109 38.30 16.35 -49.84
CA PRO A 109 39.38 17.18 -49.33
C PRO A 109 40.42 17.37 -50.43
N ASN A 110 40.77 18.63 -50.68
CA ASN A 110 41.70 19.04 -51.72
C ASN A 110 43.10 18.47 -51.43
N ARG A 111 43.46 17.34 -52.05
CA ARG A 111 44.74 16.62 -51.83
C ARG A 111 45.98 17.44 -52.17
N GLN A 112 45.83 18.59 -52.81
CA GLN A 112 46.94 19.42 -53.30
C GLN A 112 47.56 20.34 -52.23
N LEU A 113 46.96 20.44 -51.03
CA LEU A 113 47.43 21.33 -49.95
C LEU A 113 48.14 20.61 -48.79
N HIS A 114 48.27 19.28 -48.83
CA HIS A 114 48.95 18.50 -47.79
C HIS A 114 50.09 17.65 -48.35
N PRO A 115 51.35 18.14 -48.28
CA PRO A 115 52.55 17.42 -48.74
C PRO A 115 52.85 16.11 -48.01
N GLN A 116 52.19 15.85 -46.87
CA GLN A 116 52.49 14.70 -46.00
C GLN A 116 51.86 13.38 -46.45
N LEU A 117 51.06 13.36 -47.52
CA LEU A 117 50.43 12.13 -48.06
C LEU A 117 51.18 11.54 -49.28
N LEU A 118 52.33 12.09 -49.66
CA LEU A 118 53.19 11.52 -50.69
C LEU A 118 54.35 10.79 -50.02
N SER A 119 54.32 9.46 -50.01
CA SER A 119 55.48 8.63 -49.70
C SER A 119 55.71 7.61 -50.82
N PRO A 120 56.96 7.46 -51.32
CA PRO A 120 57.29 6.59 -52.44
C PRO A 120 57.55 5.15 -51.96
N GLY A 121 57.25 4.19 -52.84
CA GLY A 121 57.02 2.80 -52.48
C GLY A 121 58.24 1.90 -52.27
N SER A 122 57.96 0.65 -51.92
CA SER A 122 58.77 -0.51 -52.30
C SER A 122 57.93 -1.79 -52.25
N SER A 123 57.92 -2.47 -53.41
CA SER A 123 57.70 -3.89 -53.71
C SER A 123 57.40 -4.91 -52.60
N ARG A 124 56.34 -5.72 -52.79
CA ARG A 124 56.41 -7.15 -53.18
C ARG A 124 55.02 -7.81 -53.17
N ALA A 125 54.77 -8.59 -54.20
CA ALA A 125 53.57 -9.40 -54.40
C ALA A 125 53.56 -10.67 -53.53
N ARG A 126 52.38 -11.07 -53.05
CA ARG A 126 51.88 -12.46 -53.10
C ARG A 126 50.36 -12.53 -52.80
N PRO A 127 49.61 -13.46 -53.42
CA PRO A 127 48.15 -13.46 -53.42
C PRO A 127 47.58 -14.38 -52.34
N GLY A 128 46.46 -14.02 -51.74
CA GLY A 128 45.77 -14.90 -50.80
C GLY A 128 44.43 -14.35 -50.31
N GLY A 129 43.34 -14.91 -50.84
CA GLY A 129 42.20 -15.32 -50.03
C GLY A 129 41.14 -14.26 -49.66
N HIS A 130 39.98 -14.41 -50.28
CA HIS A 130 38.68 -13.83 -49.93
C HIS A 130 38.33 -13.85 -48.43
N ILE A 131 37.57 -12.85 -47.95
CA ILE A 131 36.11 -12.91 -47.69
C ILE A 131 35.71 -11.64 -46.92
N ARG A 132 34.64 -11.00 -47.40
CA ARG A 132 33.94 -9.89 -46.76
C ARG A 132 33.39 -10.30 -45.40
N ASN A 133 33.52 -9.44 -44.40
CA ASN A 133 32.41 -9.20 -43.47
C ASN A 133 32.26 -7.70 -43.23
N LYS A 134 31.06 -7.21 -43.54
CA LYS A 134 30.55 -5.88 -43.20
C LYS A 134 30.24 -5.88 -41.70
N SER A 135 30.88 -4.99 -40.95
CA SER A 135 30.40 -4.61 -39.63
C SER A 135 30.00 -3.15 -39.68
N ALA A 136 28.69 -2.93 -39.65
CA ALA A 136 28.06 -1.63 -39.50
C ALA A 136 28.55 -0.99 -38.20
N SER A 137 29.31 0.10 -38.32
CA SER A 137 29.51 1.03 -37.21
C SER A 137 28.25 1.88 -37.10
N GLY A 138 27.29 1.39 -36.32
CA GLY A 138 26.13 2.18 -35.90
C GLY A 138 26.61 3.30 -34.99
N ILE A 139 26.54 4.54 -35.49
CA ILE A 139 26.74 5.75 -34.71
C ILE A 139 25.62 5.78 -33.66
N ILE A 140 25.99 5.57 -32.39
CA ILE A 140 25.11 5.80 -31.25
C ILE A 140 24.87 7.31 -31.18
N GLN A 141 23.71 7.76 -31.66
CA GLN A 141 23.19 9.08 -31.38
C GLN A 141 22.83 9.13 -29.89
N ILE A 142 23.68 9.77 -29.10
CA ILE A 142 23.33 10.19 -27.75
C ILE A 142 22.33 11.34 -27.91
N GLN A 143 21.04 11.02 -27.78
CA GLN A 143 19.98 12.01 -27.56
C GLN A 143 20.05 12.41 -26.09
N THR A 144 20.53 13.63 -25.81
CA THR A 144 20.39 14.27 -24.50
C THR A 144 19.02 14.94 -24.44
N GLU A 145 18.02 14.19 -24.00
CA GLU A 145 16.72 14.73 -23.55
C GLU A 145 16.88 15.36 -22.14
N PRO A 146 16.19 16.46 -21.83
CA PRO A 146 16.20 17.06 -20.50
C PRO A 146 15.37 16.20 -19.54
N VAL A 147 16.03 15.62 -18.55
CA VAL A 147 15.44 14.72 -17.56
C VAL A 147 14.50 15.49 -16.63
N THR A 148 13.20 15.46 -16.91
CA THR A 148 12.18 15.60 -15.87
C THR A 148 12.16 14.26 -15.11
N ASN A 149 12.65 14.25 -13.87
CA ASN A 149 12.56 13.08 -13.01
C ASN A 149 11.10 12.86 -12.56
N SER A 150 10.21 12.50 -13.49
CA SER A 150 9.12 11.57 -13.17
C SER A 150 9.69 10.19 -13.42
N THR A 151 10.27 9.60 -12.38
CA THR A 151 10.68 8.19 -12.42
C THR A 151 9.42 7.37 -12.68
N ARG A 152 9.18 7.02 -13.94
CA ARG A 152 8.19 5.99 -14.29
C ARG A 152 8.66 4.70 -13.64
N GLU A 153 7.87 4.18 -12.70
CA GLU A 153 8.10 2.84 -12.17
C GLU A 153 7.71 1.84 -13.27
N ASP A 154 8.69 1.49 -14.11
CA ASP A 154 8.54 0.36 -15.01
C ASP A 154 8.48 -0.93 -14.18
N ARG A 155 7.54 -1.81 -14.54
CA ARG A 155 7.32 -3.09 -13.85
C ARG A 155 7.35 -4.21 -14.87
N GLU A 156 8.16 -5.21 -14.59
CA GLU A 156 8.30 -6.42 -15.42
C GLU A 156 7.86 -7.64 -14.61
N MET A 157 7.12 -8.53 -15.26
CA MET A 157 6.61 -9.75 -14.62
C MET A 157 7.69 -10.83 -14.59
N ASP A 158 8.09 -11.25 -13.39
CA ASP A 158 8.97 -12.39 -13.23
C ASP A 158 8.23 -13.69 -13.61
N SER A 159 8.72 -14.35 -14.66
CA SER A 159 8.10 -15.57 -15.20
C SER A 159 8.08 -16.75 -14.22
N VAL A 160 9.06 -16.85 -13.32
CA VAL A 160 9.14 -17.94 -12.33
C VAL A 160 8.11 -17.73 -11.25
N LEU A 161 8.05 -16.52 -10.67
CA LEU A 161 7.06 -16.16 -9.66
C LEU A 161 5.64 -16.25 -10.22
N PHE A 162 5.44 -15.85 -11.47
CA PHE A 162 4.13 -15.94 -12.11
C PHE A 162 3.71 -17.40 -12.34
N ALA A 163 4.62 -18.26 -12.79
CA ALA A 163 4.34 -19.69 -12.94
C ALA A 163 4.03 -20.37 -11.59
N GLU A 164 4.80 -20.06 -10.53
CA GLU A 164 4.52 -20.53 -9.17
C GLU A 164 3.13 -20.07 -8.69
N PHE A 165 2.78 -18.80 -8.93
CA PHE A 165 1.47 -18.25 -8.60
C PHE A 165 0.33 -18.95 -9.36
N LEU A 166 0.47 -19.15 -10.67
CA LEU A 166 -0.55 -19.84 -11.47
C LEU A 166 -0.78 -21.26 -10.98
N SER A 167 0.29 -22.02 -10.70
CA SER A 167 0.19 -23.36 -10.13
C SER A 167 -0.50 -23.36 -8.77
N TRP A 168 -0.18 -22.40 -7.89
CA TRP A 168 -0.87 -22.26 -6.61
C TRP A 168 -2.36 -21.87 -6.79
N LYS A 169 -2.68 -21.05 -7.78
CA LYS A 169 -4.04 -20.56 -8.03
C LYS A 169 -5.01 -21.67 -8.46
N GLU A 170 -4.53 -22.77 -9.02
CA GLU A 170 -5.35 -23.94 -9.38
C GLU A 170 -5.96 -24.60 -8.13
N SER A 171 -5.22 -24.63 -7.02
CA SER A 171 -5.69 -25.12 -5.73
C SER A 171 -5.19 -24.20 -4.60
N PRO A 172 -5.85 -23.05 -4.38
CA PRO A 172 -5.39 -22.05 -3.42
C PRO A 172 -5.39 -22.60 -2.00
N ALA A 173 -4.20 -22.82 -1.44
CA ALA A 173 -4.00 -23.28 -0.07
C ALA A 173 -3.14 -22.30 0.74
N LEU A 174 -3.39 -22.23 2.05
CA LEU A 174 -2.59 -21.45 3.01
C LEU A 174 -1.45 -22.26 3.62
N ASP A 175 -1.44 -23.58 3.40
CA ASP A 175 -0.35 -24.42 3.82
C ASP A 175 0.94 -24.11 3.05
N ARG A 176 2.08 -24.50 3.64
CA ARG A 176 3.40 -24.21 3.10
C ARG A 176 3.86 -25.25 2.08
N SER A 177 2.93 -26.01 1.47
CA SER A 177 3.26 -27.06 0.51
C SER A 177 3.58 -26.51 -0.88
N SER A 178 2.92 -25.41 -1.28
CA SER A 178 3.16 -24.79 -2.58
C SER A 178 4.48 -24.02 -2.59
N ALA A 179 5.18 -24.05 -3.73
CA ALA A 179 6.42 -23.28 -3.93
C ALA A 179 6.20 -21.78 -3.69
N PHE A 180 5.08 -21.27 -4.18
CA PHE A 180 4.68 -19.87 -4.03
C PHE A 180 4.57 -19.46 -2.55
N ILE A 181 3.75 -20.16 -1.76
CA ILE A 181 3.52 -19.80 -0.36
C ILE A 181 4.78 -20.03 0.47
N SER A 182 5.49 -21.15 0.27
CA SER A 182 6.75 -21.43 0.97
C SER A 182 7.79 -20.32 0.76
N ARG A 183 7.89 -19.79 -0.46
CA ARG A 183 8.75 -18.65 -0.79
C ARG A 183 8.35 -17.39 -0.02
N VAL A 184 7.07 -17.01 -0.05
CA VAL A 184 6.58 -15.82 0.66
C VAL A 184 6.81 -15.94 2.17
N TYR A 185 6.65 -17.14 2.75
CA TYR A 185 6.98 -17.36 4.15
C TYR A 185 8.45 -17.12 4.47
N ARG A 186 9.35 -17.66 3.66
CA ARG A 186 10.80 -17.56 3.85
C ARG A 186 11.30 -16.13 3.66
N GLU A 187 10.83 -15.46 2.62
CA GLU A 187 11.38 -14.17 2.18
C GLU A 187 10.68 -12.97 2.86
N ASP A 188 9.39 -13.08 3.20
CA ASP A 188 8.57 -11.95 3.61
C ASP A 188 7.92 -12.14 4.99
N ILE A 189 7.05 -13.14 5.16
CA ILE A 189 6.25 -13.29 6.39
C ILE A 189 7.13 -13.58 7.62
N GLY A 190 8.05 -14.53 7.52
CA GLY A 190 8.96 -14.90 8.61
C GLY A 190 9.79 -13.71 9.09
N PRO A 191 10.51 -13.01 8.19
CA PRO A 191 11.22 -11.78 8.54
C PRO A 191 10.29 -10.67 9.09
N CYS A 192 9.07 -10.51 8.56
CA CYS A 192 8.11 -9.53 9.08
C CYS A 192 7.63 -9.81 10.50
N LEU A 193 7.52 -11.08 10.93
CA LEU A 193 7.01 -11.45 12.25
C LEU A 193 8.10 -11.86 13.25
N SER A 194 9.38 -11.70 12.87
CA SER A 194 10.51 -11.90 13.77
C SER A 194 10.74 -10.68 14.68
N PHE A 195 10.40 -10.82 15.96
CA PHE A 195 10.52 -9.80 17.00
C PHE A 195 11.49 -10.29 18.08
N THR A 196 11.90 -9.38 18.97
CA THR A 196 12.84 -9.67 20.06
C THR A 196 12.37 -10.81 20.96
N SER A 197 11.06 -10.90 21.22
CA SER A 197 10.47 -12.02 21.94
C SER A 197 10.05 -13.13 20.97
N ALA A 198 10.82 -14.22 20.94
CA ALA A 198 10.53 -15.37 20.08
C ALA A 198 9.18 -16.05 20.42
N GLU A 199 8.77 -16.01 21.69
CA GLU A 199 7.48 -16.53 22.11
C GLU A 199 6.33 -15.70 21.53
N LEU A 200 6.42 -14.37 21.67
CA LEU A 200 5.40 -13.46 21.18
C LEU A 200 5.38 -13.44 19.64
N SER A 201 6.52 -13.56 18.97
CA SER A 201 6.60 -13.76 17.52
C SER A 201 5.79 -14.96 17.05
N ARG A 202 5.97 -16.11 17.70
CA ARG A 202 5.23 -17.32 17.36
C ARG A 202 3.73 -17.15 17.62
N ALA A 203 3.38 -16.55 18.75
CA ALA A 203 1.98 -16.29 19.10
C ALA A 203 1.30 -15.36 18.09
N VAL A 204 1.96 -14.25 17.71
CA VAL A 204 1.48 -13.32 16.69
C VAL A 204 1.30 -14.05 15.36
N GLN A 205 2.29 -14.82 14.91
CA GLN A 205 2.21 -15.56 13.65
C GLN A 205 1.04 -16.55 13.65
N THR A 206 0.89 -17.36 14.69
CA THR A 206 -0.26 -18.28 14.81
C THR A 206 -1.59 -17.53 14.81
N SER A 207 -1.69 -16.40 15.51
CA SER A 207 -2.93 -15.62 15.53
C SER A 207 -3.27 -14.99 14.18
N VAL A 208 -2.26 -14.55 13.40
CA VAL A 208 -2.46 -14.03 12.04
C VAL A 208 -2.92 -15.15 11.09
N GLU A 209 -2.27 -16.31 11.14
CA GLU A 209 -2.61 -17.48 10.32
C GLU A 209 -4.04 -17.97 10.62
N ASN A 210 -4.45 -17.95 11.88
CA ASN A 210 -5.79 -18.36 12.34
C ASN A 210 -6.85 -17.24 12.26
N ASN A 211 -6.51 -16.06 11.74
CA ASN A 211 -7.42 -14.91 11.65
C ASN A 211 -8.05 -14.49 13.00
N SER A 212 -7.26 -14.54 14.08
CA SER A 212 -7.70 -14.30 15.46
C SER A 212 -6.97 -13.12 16.12
N LEU A 213 -6.19 -12.37 15.35
CA LEU A 213 -5.49 -11.16 15.81
C LEU A 213 -6.37 -9.94 15.59
N THR A 214 -6.52 -9.09 16.61
CA THR A 214 -7.14 -7.77 16.48
C THR A 214 -6.14 -6.66 16.83
N ILE A 215 -6.29 -5.50 16.19
CA ILE A 215 -5.48 -4.30 16.44
C ILE A 215 -6.43 -3.17 16.84
N GLU A 216 -6.21 -2.57 18.01
CA GLU A 216 -7.05 -1.51 18.57
C GLU A 216 -6.21 -0.24 18.82
N PRO A 217 -6.77 0.97 18.58
CA PRO A 217 -6.12 2.23 18.93
C PRO A 217 -6.19 2.50 20.44
N ILE A 218 -5.21 3.24 20.98
CA ILE A 218 -5.09 3.58 22.41
C ILE A 218 -4.45 4.94 22.65
N ALA A 219 -4.58 5.46 23.88
CA ALA A 219 -3.73 6.51 24.41
C ALA A 219 -2.27 6.04 24.53
N ILE A 220 -1.32 6.96 24.32
CA ILE A 220 0.12 6.72 24.17
C ILE A 220 0.70 5.80 25.25
N SER A 221 1.38 4.72 24.86
CA SER A 221 2.09 3.77 25.74
C SER A 221 3.44 3.32 25.18
N THR A 222 4.18 2.39 25.81
CA THR A 222 5.48 1.85 25.34
C THR A 222 5.31 0.52 24.59
N CYS A 223 6.24 0.15 23.70
CA CYS A 223 6.08 -1.01 22.80
C CYS A 223 6.47 -2.34 23.44
N ALA A 224 5.54 -3.31 23.50
CA ALA A 224 5.78 -4.68 23.95
C ALA A 224 6.51 -5.55 22.91
N LEU A 225 6.45 -5.22 21.61
CA LEU A 225 7.05 -6.05 20.55
C LEU A 225 8.51 -5.72 20.24
N SER A 226 8.89 -4.44 20.29
CA SER A 226 10.24 -4.00 19.93
C SER A 226 11.16 -3.82 21.15
N GLY A 227 10.60 -3.76 22.37
CA GLY A 227 11.36 -3.43 23.58
C GLY A 227 11.88 -1.98 23.62
N LEU A 228 11.50 -1.14 22.64
CA LEU A 228 11.91 0.25 22.55
C LEU A 228 10.86 1.17 23.19
N SER A 229 11.31 2.14 23.98
CA SER A 229 10.45 3.20 24.54
C SER A 229 10.09 4.20 23.43
N ARG A 230 9.03 3.91 22.68
CA ARG A 230 8.41 4.80 21.70
C ARG A 230 6.92 4.92 21.96
N PRO A 231 6.29 6.06 21.67
CA PRO A 231 4.85 6.24 21.82
C PRO A 231 4.09 5.27 20.91
N CYS A 232 3.39 4.34 21.52
CA CYS A 232 2.54 3.35 20.91
C CYS A 232 1.11 3.84 20.98
N ARG A 233 0.49 3.99 19.80
CA ARG A 233 -0.92 4.37 19.67
C ARG A 233 -1.83 3.16 19.41
N HIS A 234 -1.28 1.96 19.43
CA HIS A 234 -2.01 0.72 19.14
C HIS A 234 -1.64 -0.40 20.11
N ARG A 235 -2.59 -1.30 20.33
CA ARG A 235 -2.41 -2.58 21.02
C ARG A 235 -2.95 -3.72 20.18
N ILE A 236 -2.43 -4.94 20.39
CA ILE A 236 -2.97 -6.16 19.79
C ILE A 236 -3.57 -7.08 20.84
N LYS A 237 -4.59 -7.82 20.43
CA LYS A 237 -5.14 -8.98 21.14
C LYS A 237 -4.88 -10.24 20.31
N LEU A 238 -4.42 -11.30 20.97
CA LEU A 238 -4.08 -12.57 20.34
C LEU A 238 -5.12 -13.64 20.73
N GLY A 239 -6.10 -13.87 19.86
CA GLY A 239 -7.21 -14.78 20.12
C GLY A 239 -8.13 -14.31 21.24
N ASP A 240 -8.71 -15.25 21.97
CA ASP A 240 -9.68 -14.97 23.04
C ASP A 240 -9.03 -14.60 24.38
N LYS A 241 -7.69 -14.58 24.46
CA LYS A 241 -6.98 -14.20 25.70
C LYS A 241 -7.21 -12.72 25.98
N GLU A 242 -7.53 -12.36 27.23
CA GLU A 242 -7.72 -10.96 27.66
C GLU A 242 -6.42 -10.13 27.74
N ASN A 243 -5.28 -10.72 27.37
CA ASN A 243 -3.99 -10.04 27.42
C ASN A 243 -3.80 -9.16 26.18
N TYR A 244 -3.55 -7.86 26.44
CA TYR A 244 -3.23 -6.87 25.42
C TYR A 244 -1.73 -6.60 25.36
N TYR A 245 -1.20 -6.47 24.14
CA TYR A 245 0.21 -6.13 23.91
C TYR A 245 0.30 -4.81 23.16
N TYR A 246 0.98 -3.84 23.75
CA TYR A 246 1.23 -2.54 23.12
C TYR A 246 2.22 -2.68 21.95
N ILE A 247 1.97 -2.00 20.82
CA ILE A 247 2.81 -2.15 19.63
C ILE A 247 3.27 -0.80 19.09
N SER A 248 4.53 -0.74 18.67
CA SER A 248 5.09 0.44 18.00
C SER A 248 4.48 0.60 16.60
N PRO A 249 4.52 1.81 16.01
CA PRO A 249 4.10 2.02 14.64
C PRO A 249 4.80 1.09 13.63
N SER A 250 6.09 0.83 13.83
CA SER A 250 6.86 -0.11 13.00
C SER A 250 6.35 -1.55 13.13
N SER A 251 6.13 -2.00 14.37
CA SER A 251 5.58 -3.34 14.64
C SER A 251 4.17 -3.50 14.08
N ARG A 252 3.33 -2.45 14.19
CA ARG A 252 2.01 -2.40 13.57
C ARG A 252 2.11 -2.57 12.06
N ALA A 253 2.95 -1.78 11.40
CA ALA A 253 3.09 -1.84 9.95
C ALA A 253 3.51 -3.23 9.46
N ARG A 254 4.46 -3.88 10.17
CA ARG A 254 4.87 -5.26 9.88
C ARG A 254 3.73 -6.26 10.02
N ILE A 255 2.97 -6.21 11.11
CA ILE A 255 1.82 -7.10 11.35
C ILE A 255 0.73 -6.85 10.31
N THR A 256 0.36 -5.58 10.07
CA THR A 256 -0.68 -5.20 9.11
C THR A 256 -0.33 -5.63 7.69
N ALA A 257 0.92 -5.45 7.23
CA ALA A 257 1.33 -5.90 5.90
C ALA A 257 1.14 -7.42 5.72
N VAL A 258 1.48 -8.21 6.74
CA VAL A 258 1.26 -9.66 6.73
C VAL A 258 -0.23 -9.98 6.77
N CYS A 259 -1.02 -9.32 7.64
CA CYS A 259 -2.46 -9.52 7.69
C CYS A 259 -3.14 -9.21 6.34
N ASN A 260 -2.76 -8.12 5.66
CA ASN A 260 -3.28 -7.77 4.35
C ASN A 260 -3.03 -8.88 3.32
N PHE A 261 -1.82 -9.46 3.32
CA PHE A 261 -1.48 -10.60 2.48
C PHE A 261 -2.40 -11.80 2.74
N PHE A 262 -2.54 -12.22 4.00
CA PHE A 262 -3.42 -13.35 4.35
C PHE A 262 -4.89 -13.08 4.02
N THR A 263 -5.37 -11.86 4.24
CA THR A 263 -6.74 -11.46 3.88
C THR A 263 -6.97 -11.62 2.38
N TYR A 264 -6.04 -11.14 1.55
CA TYR A 264 -6.16 -11.27 0.11
C TYR A 264 -6.13 -12.74 -0.35
N ILE A 265 -5.23 -13.56 0.22
CA ILE A 265 -5.22 -15.00 -0.05
C ILE A 265 -6.56 -15.65 0.30
N ARG A 266 -7.13 -15.35 1.47
CA ARG A 266 -8.44 -15.88 1.88
C ARG A 266 -9.55 -15.46 0.92
N TYR A 267 -9.53 -14.23 0.41
CA TYR A 267 -10.49 -13.78 -0.60
C TYR A 267 -10.35 -14.57 -1.90
N ILE A 268 -9.14 -14.91 -2.33
CA ILE A 268 -8.92 -15.79 -3.48
C ILE A 268 -9.47 -17.19 -3.21
N GLN A 269 -9.15 -17.78 -2.05
CA GLN A 269 -9.65 -19.12 -1.66
C GLN A 269 -11.18 -19.20 -1.64
N GLN A 270 -11.84 -18.14 -1.19
CA GLN A 270 -13.29 -18.05 -1.12
C GLN A 270 -13.95 -17.68 -2.46
N GLY A 271 -13.16 -17.43 -3.51
CA GLY A 271 -13.67 -17.02 -4.82
C GLY A 271 -14.27 -15.61 -4.85
N LEU A 272 -13.90 -14.74 -3.89
CA LEU A 272 -14.38 -13.35 -3.81
C LEU A 272 -13.67 -12.42 -4.81
N VAL A 273 -12.50 -12.82 -5.31
CA VAL A 273 -11.71 -12.03 -6.26
C VAL A 273 -12.10 -12.40 -7.70
N ARG A 274 -12.61 -11.43 -8.45
CA ARG A 274 -13.11 -11.60 -9.84
C ARG A 274 -12.16 -11.10 -10.93
N GLN A 275 -10.95 -10.69 -10.55
CA GLN A 275 -9.95 -10.17 -11.48
C GLN A 275 -9.30 -11.30 -12.29
N ASP A 276 -8.58 -10.94 -13.36
CA ASP A 276 -7.77 -11.90 -14.11
C ASP A 276 -6.47 -12.27 -13.36
N ALA A 277 -5.81 -13.33 -13.82
CA ALA A 277 -4.63 -13.87 -13.15
C ALA A 277 -3.46 -12.88 -13.07
N GLU A 278 -3.30 -12.02 -14.06
CA GLU A 278 -2.23 -11.02 -14.10
C GLU A 278 -2.49 -9.93 -13.05
N GLN A 279 -3.72 -9.42 -12.98
CA GLN A 279 -4.11 -8.45 -11.95
C GLN A 279 -3.95 -9.02 -10.53
N MET A 280 -4.39 -10.27 -10.31
CA MET A 280 -4.21 -10.93 -9.02
C MET A 280 -2.74 -11.11 -8.65
N PHE A 281 -1.90 -11.44 -9.63
CA PHE A 281 -0.46 -11.57 -9.43
C PHE A 281 0.17 -10.22 -9.05
N TRP A 282 -0.18 -9.14 -9.75
CA TRP A 282 0.35 -7.81 -9.43
C TRP A 282 -0.09 -7.31 -8.05
N GLU A 283 -1.31 -7.62 -7.63
CA GLU A 283 -1.76 -7.33 -6.27
C GLU A 283 -0.96 -8.15 -5.24
N MET A 284 -0.66 -9.40 -5.56
CA MET A 284 0.21 -10.24 -4.74
C MET A 284 1.63 -9.65 -4.63
N MET A 285 2.21 -9.17 -5.73
CA MET A 285 3.51 -8.49 -5.74
C MET A 285 3.47 -7.18 -4.95
N ARG A 286 2.37 -6.42 -5.02
CA ARG A 286 2.16 -5.21 -4.22
C ARG A 286 2.19 -5.52 -2.72
N LEU A 287 1.47 -6.54 -2.28
CA LEU A 287 1.44 -6.99 -0.88
C LEU A 287 2.81 -7.51 -0.40
N ARG A 288 3.53 -8.24 -1.27
CA ARG A 288 4.92 -8.66 -0.99
C ARG A 288 5.88 -7.47 -0.89
N ARG A 289 5.71 -6.43 -1.72
CA ARG A 289 6.48 -5.17 -1.64
C ARG A 289 6.24 -4.48 -0.30
N GLU A 290 4.99 -4.39 0.17
CA GLU A 290 4.67 -3.83 1.48
C GLU A 290 5.37 -4.57 2.62
N MET A 291 5.32 -5.91 2.63
CA MET A 291 6.04 -6.73 3.60
C MET A 291 7.57 -6.52 3.50
N SER A 292 8.10 -6.47 2.27
CA SER A 292 9.53 -6.26 2.03
C SER A 292 10.03 -4.90 2.51
N LEU A 293 9.21 -3.86 2.44
CA LEU A 293 9.53 -2.56 3.00
C LEU A 293 9.42 -2.59 4.54
N ALA A 294 8.35 -3.17 5.07
CA ALA A 294 8.09 -3.22 6.50
C ALA A 294 9.15 -4.03 7.27
N LYS A 295 9.64 -5.16 6.72
CA LYS A 295 10.72 -5.96 7.36
C LYS A 295 12.03 -5.21 7.47
N LEU A 296 12.29 -4.26 6.56
CA LEU A 296 13.46 -3.39 6.57
C LEU A 296 13.26 -2.14 7.45
N GLY A 297 12.08 -1.96 8.04
CA GLY A 297 11.76 -0.84 8.90
C GLY A 297 11.21 0.39 8.18
N TYR A 298 10.87 0.30 6.89
CA TYR A 298 10.15 1.36 6.18
C TYR A 298 8.65 1.22 6.42
N PHE A 299 8.04 2.24 7.02
CA PHE A 299 6.61 2.31 7.27
C PHE A 299 6.12 3.75 7.21
N HIS A 300 4.86 3.91 6.80
CA HIS A 300 4.21 5.21 6.81
C HIS A 300 3.67 5.47 8.23
N THR A 301 4.06 6.59 8.81
CA THR A 301 3.36 7.17 9.95
C THR A 301 2.32 8.14 9.44
N GLU A 302 1.06 7.88 9.76
CA GLU A 302 0.04 8.93 9.75
C GLU A 302 0.51 10.00 10.75
N LEU A 303 1.12 11.07 10.23
CA LEU A 303 1.36 12.29 10.98
C LEU A 303 -0.03 12.90 11.19
N ASN A 304 -0.57 12.72 12.38
CA ASN A 304 -1.65 13.59 12.87
C ASN A 304 -1.09 15.00 13.04
#